data_AF-A0A920VVL7-F1
#
_entry.id   AF-A0A920VVL7-F1
#
_cell.length_a   1.000
_cell.length_b   1.000
_cell.length_c   1.000
_cell.angle_alpha   90.00
_cell.angle_beta   90.00
_cell.angle_gamma   90.00
#
_symmetry.space_group_name_H-M   'P 1'
#
loop_
_entity.id
_entity.type
_entity.pdbx_description
1 polymer ?
#
loop_
_entity_poly.entity_id
_entity_poly.type
_entity_poly.pdbx_seq_one_letter_code
_entity_poly.pdbx_strand_id
1 'polypeptide(L)'
;MERHVYFADKNDAEFIEFINKVIKAIDTALTDIPKESVRMHVCWGNYNGPHDSDIPLKTILPSLINAKVGALMLSMANPRHAHEYRLLQKRIYRRICL
;
A
#
# COMPACT_ATOMS: atom_id res chain seq x y z
N MET A 1 6.66 8.88 -0.18
CA MET A 1 6.95 10.32 -0.39
C MET A 1 5.71 11.13 -0.05
N GLU A 2 4.57 10.70 -0.55
CA GLU A 2 3.23 11.24 -0.38
C GLU A 2 2.90 11.52 1.08
N ARG A 3 3.08 10.54 1.98
CA ARG A 3 2.81 10.75 3.41
C ARG A 3 3.70 11.82 4.05
N HIS A 4 4.98 11.86 3.67
CA HIS A 4 5.99 12.73 4.30
C HIS A 4 6.10 14.12 3.68
N VAL A 5 5.68 14.28 2.43
CA VAL A 5 5.81 15.53 1.69
C VAL A 5 4.44 16.17 1.50
N TYR A 6 3.51 15.48 0.83
CA TYR A 6 2.22 16.05 0.45
C TYR A 6 1.17 15.99 1.56
N PHE A 7 1.29 15.03 2.47
CA PHE A 7 0.37 14.83 3.60
C PHE A 7 1.08 15.00 4.94
N ALA A 8 2.16 15.79 4.98
CA ALA A 8 2.97 15.99 6.18
C ALA A 8 2.16 16.61 7.34
N ASP A 9 1.28 17.56 7.01
CA ASP A 9 0.41 18.30 7.92
C ASP A 9 -0.99 17.66 8.08
N LYS A 10 -1.24 16.54 7.40
CA LYS A 10 -2.54 15.86 7.38
C LYS A 10 -2.56 14.69 8.34
N ASN A 11 -3.75 14.35 8.82
CA ASN A 11 -3.92 13.15 9.65
C ASN A 11 -3.95 11.88 8.77
N ASP A 12 -3.79 10.72 9.40
CA ASP A 12 -3.75 9.44 8.68
C ASP A 12 -5.06 9.11 7.97
N ALA A 13 -6.22 9.59 8.46
CA ALA A 13 -7.51 9.35 7.80
C ALA A 13 -7.60 10.08 6.45
N GLU A 14 -7.15 11.33 6.38
CA GLU A 14 -7.08 12.09 5.13
C GLU A 14 -6.16 11.40 4.11
N PHE A 15 -5.04 10.84 4.57
CA PHE A 15 -4.14 10.08 3.71
C PHE A 15 -4.75 8.75 3.26
N ILE A 16 -5.49 8.04 4.12
CA ILE A 16 -6.24 6.83 3.76
C ILE A 16 -7.32 7.14 2.72
N GLU A 17 -8.03 8.27 2.84
CA GLU A 17 -8.99 8.70 1.82
C GLU A 17 -8.33 8.93 0.46
N PHE A 18 -7.14 9.53 0.44
CA PHE A 18 -6.35 9.67 -0.77
C PHE A 18 -5.97 8.31 -1.36
N ILE A 19 -5.48 7.36 -0.54
CA ILE A 19 -5.18 6.00 -0.99
C ILE A 19 -6.42 5.34 -1.61
N ASN A 20 -7.58 5.45 -0.97
CA ASN A 20 -8.83 4.89 -1.47
C ASN A 20 -9.23 5.48 -2.84
N LYS A 21 -9.01 6.79 -3.03
CA LYS A 21 -9.23 7.47 -4.33
C LYS A 21 -8.28 6.92 -5.41
N VAL A 22 -7.00 6.72 -5.07
CA VAL A 22 -6.00 6.14 -6.00
C VAL A 22 -6.36 4.70 -6.37
N ILE A 23 -6.69 3.86 -5.39
CA ILE A 23 -7.12 2.48 -5.64
C ILE A 23 -8.35 2.45 -6.55
N LYS A 24 -9.35 3.30 -6.31
CA LYS A 24 -10.54 3.38 -7.16
C LYS A 24 -10.20 3.76 -8.61
N ALA A 25 -9.25 4.67 -8.80
CA ALA A 25 -8.79 5.06 -10.12
C ALA A 25 -8.08 3.89 -10.83
N ILE A 26 -7.20 3.17 -10.12
CA ILE A 26 -6.52 1.97 -10.61
C ILE A 26 -7.55 0.90 -11.01
N ASP A 27 -8.50 0.58 -10.11
CA ASP A 27 -9.54 -0.41 -10.36
C ASP A 27 -10.38 -0.07 -11.60
N THR A 28 -10.67 1.22 -11.80
CA THR A 28 -11.43 1.69 -12.98
C THR A 28 -10.60 1.54 -14.25
N ALA A 29 -9.33 1.92 -14.22
CA ALA A 29 -8.41 1.81 -15.35
C ALA A 29 -8.15 0.35 -15.79
N LEU A 30 -8.29 -0.61 -14.87
CA LEU A 30 -8.04 -2.02 -15.10
C LEU A 30 -9.30 -2.86 -15.34
N THR A 31 -10.46 -2.25 -15.60
CA THR A 31 -11.76 -2.95 -15.66
C THR A 31 -11.78 -4.14 -16.62
N ASP A 32 -11.07 -4.06 -17.75
CA ASP A 32 -11.03 -5.10 -18.78
C ASP A 32 -9.79 -6.00 -18.69
N ILE A 33 -8.98 -5.88 -17.63
CA ILE A 33 -7.77 -6.66 -17.43
C ILE A 33 -8.03 -7.72 -16.35
N PRO A 34 -7.79 -9.02 -16.62
CA PRO A 34 -7.90 -10.05 -15.60
C PRO A 34 -6.97 -9.75 -14.42
N LYS A 35 -7.53 -9.74 -13.20
CA LYS A 35 -6.80 -9.31 -11.99
C LYS A 35 -5.53 -10.13 -11.75
N GLU A 36 -5.54 -11.42 -12.06
CA GLU A 36 -4.41 -12.35 -11.91
C GLU A 36 -3.19 -11.95 -12.74
N SER A 37 -3.38 -11.16 -13.79
CA SER A 37 -2.32 -10.60 -14.62
C SER A 37 -1.73 -9.31 -14.05
N VAL A 38 -2.31 -8.77 -12.96
CA VAL A 38 -1.92 -7.48 -12.38
C VAL A 38 -1.23 -7.67 -11.03
N ARG A 39 -0.05 -7.05 -10.88
CA ARG A 39 0.68 -6.92 -9.62
C ARG A 39 0.84 -5.45 -9.29
N MET A 40 0.34 -5.03 -8.12
CA MET A 40 0.45 -3.64 -7.69
C MET A 40 1.69 -3.45 -6.82
N HIS A 41 2.63 -2.64 -7.30
CA HIS A 41 3.79 -2.25 -6.51
C HIS A 41 3.40 -1.17 -5.48
N VAL A 42 3.77 -1.39 -4.22
CA VAL A 42 3.58 -0.45 -3.13
C VAL A 42 4.94 -0.17 -2.51
N CYS A 43 5.33 1.10 -2.53
CA CYS A 43 6.55 1.59 -1.91
C CYS A 43 6.25 2.82 -1.04
N TRP A 44 7.25 3.24 -0.28
CA TRP A 44 7.19 4.45 0.55
C TRP A 44 7.79 5.67 -0.17
N GLY A 45 7.80 5.62 -1.50
CA GLY A 45 8.35 6.62 -2.40
C GLY A 45 9.87 6.58 -2.48
N ASN A 46 10.38 7.21 -3.53
CA ASN A 46 11.81 7.35 -3.78
C ASN A 46 12.23 8.78 -3.39
N TYR A 47 12.44 9.03 -2.10
CA TYR A 47 12.97 10.30 -1.63
C TYR A 47 14.20 10.05 -0.76
N ASN A 48 15.19 10.94 -0.83
CA ASN A 48 16.41 10.80 -0.06
C ASN A 48 16.14 11.17 1.40
N GLY A 49 15.75 10.18 2.21
CA GLY A 49 15.57 10.31 3.65
C GLY A 49 15.65 8.98 4.37
N PRO A 50 15.71 9.00 5.72
CA PRO A 50 15.97 7.80 6.53
C PRO A 50 14.85 6.74 6.51
N HIS A 51 13.67 7.03 5.94
CA HIS A 51 12.52 6.11 5.88
C HIS A 51 12.09 5.52 7.25
N ASP A 52 12.45 6.21 8.33
CA ASP A 52 12.15 5.82 9.72
C ASP A 52 10.73 6.21 10.14
N SER A 53 10.23 7.30 9.56
CA SER A 53 8.92 7.89 9.88
C SER A 53 7.79 7.40 8.96
N ASP A 54 8.12 6.50 8.03
CA ASP A 54 7.18 6.01 7.02
C ASP A 54 5.91 5.43 7.65
N ILE A 55 4.78 5.64 6.96
CA ILE A 55 3.48 5.14 7.43
C ILE A 55 3.53 3.63 7.63
N PRO A 56 3.07 3.10 8.78
CA PRO A 56 3.04 1.66 9.00
C PRO A 56 2.19 0.95 7.94
N LEU A 57 2.64 -0.21 7.47
CA LEU A 57 1.84 -1.05 6.58
C LEU A 57 0.48 -1.37 7.20
N LYS A 58 0.41 -1.59 8.52
CA LYS A 58 -0.85 -1.86 9.24
C LYS A 58 -1.94 -0.82 8.98
N THR A 59 -1.55 0.45 8.81
CA THR A 59 -2.48 1.56 8.60
C THR A 59 -3.10 1.53 7.20
N ILE A 60 -2.31 1.21 6.19
CA ILE A 60 -2.72 1.28 4.78
C ILE A 60 -3.16 -0.07 4.19
N LEU A 61 -2.71 -1.18 4.77
CA LEU A 61 -3.00 -2.54 4.31
C LEU A 61 -4.51 -2.83 4.12
N PRO A 62 -5.42 -2.40 5.02
CA PRO A 62 -6.86 -2.61 4.82
C PRO A 62 -7.40 -1.99 3.52
N SER A 63 -6.84 -0.87 3.06
CA SER A 63 -7.20 -0.29 1.77
C SER A 63 -6.57 -1.08 0.63
N LEU A 64 -5.27 -1.39 0.71
CA LEU A 64 -4.52 -2.08 -0.34
C LEU A 64 -5.09 -3.46 -0.69
N ILE A 65 -5.55 -4.22 0.32
CA ILE A 65 -6.10 -5.57 0.09
C ILE A 65 -7.44 -5.57 -0.66
N ASN A 66 -8.09 -4.41 -0.77
CA ASN A 66 -9.36 -4.28 -1.48
C ASN A 66 -9.17 -3.93 -2.97
N ALA A 67 -7.94 -3.62 -3.40
CA ALA A 67 -7.63 -3.39 -4.80
C ALA A 67 -7.93 -4.64 -5.64
N LYS A 68 -8.46 -4.46 -6.85
CA LYS A 68 -8.81 -5.55 -7.78
C LYS A 68 -7.59 -6.08 -8.54
N VAL A 69 -6.58 -6.50 -7.80
CA VAL A 69 -5.30 -7.00 -8.33
C VAL A 69 -5.01 -8.42 -7.84
N GLY A 70 -4.18 -9.15 -8.58
CA GLY A 70 -3.81 -10.52 -8.27
C GLY A 70 -2.76 -10.61 -7.17
N ALA A 71 -1.85 -9.63 -7.12
CA ALA A 71 -0.81 -9.57 -6.09
C ALA A 71 -0.37 -8.15 -5.67
N LEU A 72 0.20 -8.05 -4.46
CA LEU A 72 0.87 -6.84 -3.96
C LEU A 72 2.39 -7.07 -3.88
N MET A 73 3.17 -6.17 -4.47
CA MET A 73 4.63 -6.15 -4.35
C MET A 73 5.06 -5.06 -3.37
N LEU A 74 5.40 -5.45 -2.14
CA LEU A 74 5.67 -4.53 -1.02
C LEU A 74 7.18 -4.29 -0.83
N SER A 75 7.60 -3.02 -0.79
CA SER A 75 9.02 -2.62 -0.63
C SER A 75 9.52 -2.67 0.82
N MET A 76 9.46 -3.83 1.47
CA MET A 76 9.65 -3.96 2.93
C MET A 76 11.13 -4.08 3.37
N ALA A 77 12.11 -3.85 2.50
CA ALA A 77 13.52 -4.17 2.76
C ALA A 77 14.27 -3.13 3.64
N ASN A 78 13.58 -2.44 4.57
CA ASN A 78 14.18 -1.50 5.52
C ASN A 78 13.80 -1.88 6.98
N PRO A 79 14.55 -1.45 8.01
CA PRO A 79 14.25 -1.81 9.40
C PRO A 79 12.83 -1.44 9.84
N ARG A 80 12.26 -0.39 9.23
CA ARG A 80 10.93 0.12 9.53
C ARG A 80 9.80 -0.80 9.07
N HIS A 81 9.97 -1.52 7.95
CA HIS A 81 8.92 -2.35 7.33
C HIS A 81 9.27 -3.84 7.27
N ALA A 82 10.53 -4.23 7.45
CA ALA A 82 10.97 -5.63 7.31
C ALA A 82 10.23 -6.58 8.24
N HIS A 83 9.80 -6.12 9.42
CA HIS A 83 9.05 -6.92 10.39
C HIS A 83 7.54 -6.99 10.11
N GLU A 84 7.02 -6.14 9.20
CA GLU A 84 5.59 -6.02 8.92
C GLU A 84 5.05 -7.18 8.06
N TYR A 85 5.92 -8.06 7.52
CA TYR A 85 5.52 -9.33 6.88
C TYR A 85 4.60 -10.18 7.77
N ARG A 86 4.72 -10.05 9.10
CA ARG A 86 3.87 -10.74 10.08
C ARG A 86 2.40 -10.34 9.96
N LEU A 87 2.08 -9.15 9.45
CA LEU A 87 0.71 -8.75 9.18
C LEU A 87 0.09 -9.67 8.14
N LEU A 88 0.85 -10.09 7.12
CA LEU A 88 0.40 -10.91 6.00
C LEU A 88 0.11 -12.37 6.40
N GLN A 89 0.69 -12.82 7.52
CA GLN A 89 0.39 -14.14 8.08
C GLN A 89 -1.01 -14.20 8.71
N LYS A 90 -1.63 -13.05 9.02
CA LYS A 90 -2.97 -13.01 9.61
C LYS A 90 -4.00 -13.47 8.59
N ARG A 91 -4.87 -14.38 9.02
CA ARG A 91 -5.89 -15.02 8.18
C ARG A 91 -6.83 -14.04 7.46
N ILE A 92 -7.01 -12.84 8.03
CA ILE A 92 -7.82 -11.76 7.46
C ILE A 92 -7.25 -11.15 6.16
N TYR A 93 -5.95 -11.31 5.88
CA TYR A 93 -5.29 -10.68 4.73
C TYR A 93 -4.91 -11.66 3.60
N ARG A 94 -5.39 -12.91 3.64
CA ARG A 94 -5.05 -13.96 2.65
C ARG A 94 -5.80 -13.88 1.30
N ARG A 95 -6.50 -12.79 1.01
CA ARG A 95 -7.33 -12.64 -0.21
C ARG A 95 -6.52 -12.39 -1.49
N ILE A 96 -5.29 -11.90 -1.36
CA ILE A 96 -4.42 -11.52 -2.47
C ILE A 96 -3.09 -12.29 -2.32
N CYS A 97 -2.53 -12.77 -3.43
CA CYS A 97 -1.21 -13.39 -3.41
C CYS A 97 -0.14 -12.31 -3.19
N LEU A 98 0.96 -12.65 -2.52
CA LEU A 98 2.09 -11.72 -2.32
C LEU A 98 3.22 -12.09 -3.25
#